data_AF-A0A939EZH9-F1
#
_entry.id   AF-A0A939EZH9-F1
#
_cell.length_a   1.000
_cell.length_b   1.000
_cell.length_c   1.000
_cell.angle_alpha   90.00
_cell.angle_beta   90.00
_cell.angle_gamma   90.00
#
_symmetry.space_group_name_H-M   'P 1'
#
loop_
_entity.id
_entity.type
_entity.pdbx_description
1 polymer ?
#
loop_
_entity_poly.entity_id
_entity_poly.type
_entity_poly.pdbx_seq_one_letter_code
_entity_poly.pdbx_strand_id
1 'polypeptide(L)' 'MRIRKKVAWLPPLKPGRFLALEAFIKAAETQGWTEAEVQYVINEVVEAKDDTEALAILQDYS' A
#
# COMPACT_ATOMS: atom_id res chain seq x y z
N MET A 1 -8.21 -12.93 -0.83
CA MET A 1 -6.94 -13.61 -0.51
C MET A 1 -5.83 -12.65 -0.86
N ARG A 2 -5.11 -12.11 0.13
CA ARG A 2 -4.04 -11.13 -0.09
C ARG A 2 -2.73 -11.81 -0.47
N ILE A 3 -1.92 -11.16 -1.30
CA ILE A 3 -0.53 -11.58 -1.54
C ILE A 3 0.26 -11.51 -0.23
N ARG A 4 1.21 -12.45 0.00
CA ARG A 4 1.98 -12.52 1.27
C ARG A 4 3.26 -11.67 1.26
N LYS A 5 3.56 -11.00 0.16
CA LYS A 5 4.78 -10.22 -0.03
C LYS A 5 4.74 -8.99 0.88
N LYS A 6 5.89 -8.62 1.42
CA LYS A 6 6.06 -7.47 2.33
C LYS A 6 6.93 -6.39 1.69
N VAL A 7 6.69 -5.14 2.07
CA VAL A 7 7.43 -3.94 1.64
C VAL A 7 8.01 -3.29 2.88
N ALA A 8 9.32 -3.08 2.90
CA ALA A 8 9.91 -2.16 3.86
C ALA A 8 9.72 -0.72 3.38
N TRP A 9 8.96 0.10 4.10
CA TRP A 9 8.69 1.49 3.71
C TRP A 9 8.52 2.38 4.94
N LEU A 10 8.56 3.70 4.70
CA LEU A 10 8.34 4.71 5.72
C LEU A 10 6.97 5.37 5.46
N PRO A 11 5.97 5.10 6.32
CA PRO A 11 4.68 5.77 6.20
C PRO A 11 4.84 7.29 6.35
N PRO A 12 4.08 8.10 5.59
CA PRO A 12 4.16 9.55 5.69
C PRO A 12 3.64 10.04 7.06
N LEU A 13 4.23 11.12 7.57
CA LEU A 13 3.79 11.77 8.82
C LEU A 13 2.43 12.45 8.71
N LYS A 14 1.99 12.77 7.48
CA LYS A 14 0.68 13.37 7.22
C LYS A 14 -0.35 12.26 6.97
N PRO A 15 -1.56 12.37 7.53
CA PRO A 15 -2.61 11.41 7.29
C PRO A 15 -3.10 11.48 5.84
N GLY A 16 -3.66 10.38 5.35
CA GLY A 16 -4.33 10.29 4.07
C GLY A 16 -3.95 9.01 3.32
N ARG A 17 -4.95 8.22 2.93
CA ARG A 17 -4.72 6.93 2.25
C ARG A 17 -3.92 7.04 0.96
N PHE A 18 -4.13 8.09 0.18
CA PHE A 18 -3.43 8.25 -1.11
C PHE A 18 -1.99 8.74 -0.94
N LEU A 19 -1.70 9.52 0.11
CA LEU A 19 -0.33 9.88 0.49
C LEU A 19 0.44 8.64 0.95
N ALA A 20 -0.20 7.80 1.77
CA ALA A 20 0.36 6.54 2.21
C ALA A 20 0.57 5.56 1.03
N LEU A 21 -0.41 5.45 0.14
CA LEU A 21 -0.33 4.63 -1.07
C LEU A 21 0.80 5.07 -1.99
N GLU A 22 0.99 6.38 -2.21
CA GLU A 22 2.09 6.89 -3.03
C GLU A 22 3.46 6.48 -2.46
N ALA A 23 3.66 6.64 -1.15
CA ALA A 23 4.90 6.25 -0.48
C ALA A 23 5.12 4.72 -0.53
N PHE A 24 4.05 3.94 -0.35
CA PHE A 24 4.09 2.48 -0.47
C PHE A 24 4.49 2.02 -1.87
N ILE A 25 3.85 2.55 -2.92
CA ILE A 25 4.12 2.18 -4.32
C ILE A 25 5.58 2.41 -4.66
N LYS A 26 6.12 3.60 -4.35
CA LYS A 26 7.54 3.93 -4.62
C LYS A 26 8.48 2.93 -3.94
N ALA A 27 8.18 2.53 -2.71
CA ALA A 27 8.97 1.56 -1.97
C ALA A 27 8.83 0.14 -2.56
N ALA A 28 7.62 -0.26 -2.95
CA ALA A 28 7.33 -1.55 -3.57
C ALA A 28 8.08 -1.71 -4.90
N GLU A 29 8.00 -0.70 -5.79
CA GLU A 29 8.72 -0.67 -7.07
C GLU A 29 10.24 -0.77 -6.86
N THR A 30 10.78 -0.02 -5.90
CA THR A 30 12.21 -0.08 -5.54
C THR A 30 12.62 -1.49 -5.05
N GLN A 31 11.68 -2.23 -4.45
CA GLN A 31 11.87 -3.60 -3.95
C GLN A 31 11.49 -4.68 -4.98
N GLY A 32 11.33 -4.32 -6.25
CA GLY A 32 11.06 -5.27 -7.32
C GLY A 32 9.68 -5.92 -7.23
N TRP A 33 8.70 -5.18 -6.72
CA TRP A 33 7.30 -5.56 -6.90
C TRP A 33 6.91 -5.43 -8.37
N THR A 34 6.15 -6.41 -8.85
CA THR A 34 5.63 -6.38 -10.22
C THR A 34 4.46 -5.40 -10.32
N GLU A 35 4.19 -4.91 -11.52
CA GLU A 35 3.04 -4.04 -11.78
C GLU A 35 1.72 -4.67 -11.31
N ALA A 36 1.54 -5.98 -11.51
CA ALA A 36 0.35 -6.70 -11.06
C ALA A 36 0.21 -6.75 -9.53
N GLU A 37 1.32 -6.93 -8.80
CA GLU A 37 1.33 -6.91 -7.34
C GLU A 37 1.01 -5.51 -6.80
N VAL A 38 1.57 -4.46 -7.42
CA VAL A 38 1.30 -3.07 -7.05
C VAL A 38 -0.16 -2.72 -7.35
N GLN A 39 -0.67 -3.07 -8.53
CA GLN A 39 -2.05 -2.83 -8.93
C GLN A 39 -3.05 -3.52 -8.00
N TYR A 40 -2.71 -4.72 -7.50
CA TYR A 40 -3.54 -5.42 -6.52
C TYR A 40 -3.73 -4.57 -5.24
N VAL A 41 -2.65 -4.02 -4.69
CA VAL A 41 -2.71 -3.18 -3.47
C VAL A 41 -3.43 -1.85 -3.75
N ILE A 42 -3.22 -1.26 -4.92
CA ILE A 42 -3.95 -0.05 -5.35
C ILE A 42 -5.46 -0.30 -5.31
N ASN A 43 -5.93 -1.41 -5.88
CA ASN A 43 -7.35 -1.74 -5.89
C ASN A 43 -7.90 -1.88 -4.47
N GLU A 44 -7.21 -2.60 -3.59
CA GLU A 44 -7.66 -2.75 -2.20
C GLU A 44 -7.74 -1.40 -1.46
N VAL A 45 -6.76 -0.51 -1.64
CA VAL A 45 -6.74 0.80 -0.98
C VAL A 45 -7.81 1.75 -1.53
N VAL A 46 -8.07 1.71 -2.84
CA VAL A 46 -9.10 2.54 -3.50
C VAL A 46 -10.51 2.07 -3.11
N GLU A 47 -10.70 0.76 -2.99
CA GLU A 47 -11.98 0.15 -2.61
C GLU A 47 -12.27 0.23 -1.10
N ALA A 48 -11.27 0.56 -0.28
CA ALA A 48 -11.44 0.77 1.15
C ALA A 48 -12.48 1.87 1.45
N LYS A 49 -13.34 1.62 2.44
CA LYS A 49 -14.44 2.50 2.82
C LYS A 49 -13.94 3.86 3.31
N ASP A 50 -12.82 3.88 4.04
CA ASP A 50 -12.25 5.07 4.63
C ASP A 50 -10.72 4.98 4.74
N ASP A 51 -10.12 6.07 5.21
CA ASP A 51 -8.67 6.17 5.39
C ASP A 51 -8.15 5.18 6.44
N THR A 52 -8.96 4.79 7.44
CA THR A 52 -8.53 3.86 8.49
C THR A 52 -8.38 2.45 7.92
N GLU A 53 -9.38 2.00 7.16
CA GLU A 53 -9.32 0.70 6.49
C GLU A 53 -8.18 0.63 5.46
N ALA A 54 -8.00 1.69 4.67
CA ALA A 54 -6.90 1.77 3.71
C ALA A 54 -5.51 1.68 4.38
N LEU A 55 -5.31 2.37 5.50
CA LEU A 55 -4.04 2.30 6.24
C LEU A 55 -3.82 0.91 6.84
N ALA A 56 -4.88 0.24 7.33
CA ALA A 56 -4.79 -1.13 7.81
C ALA A 56 -4.37 -2.10 6.70
N ILE A 57 -4.92 -1.94 5.49
CA ILE A 57 -4.52 -2.72 4.30
C ILE A 57 -3.01 -2.54 4.04
N LEU A 58 -2.52 -1.30 3.99
CA LEU A 58 -1.10 -1.03 3.76
C LEU A 58 -0.20 -1.58 4.87
N GLN A 59 -0.67 -1.54 6.13
CA GLN A 59 0.03 -2.13 7.27
C GLN A 59 0.17 -3.66 7.11
N ASP A 60 -0.82 -4.33 6.53
CA ASP A 60 -0.77 -5.77 6.26
C ASP A 60 0.27 -6.14 5.18
N TYR A 61 0.77 -5.18 4.42
CA TYR A 61 1.88 -5.32 3.47
C TYR A 61 3.23 -4.82 4.01
N SER A 62 3.27 -4.37 5.26
CA SER A 62 4.49 -3.93 5.93
C SER A 62 5.16 -5.08 6.68
#